data_AF-A0AA41RW41-F1
#
_entry.id   AF-A0AA41RW41-F1
#
_cell.length_a   1.000
_cell.length_b   1.000
_cell.length_c   1.000
_cell.angle_alpha   90.00
_cell.angle_beta   90.00
_cell.angle_gamma   90.00
#
_symmetry.space_group_name_H-M   'P 1'
#
loop_
_entity.id
_entity.type
_entity.pdbx_description
1 polymer ?
#
loop_
_entity_poly.entity_id
_entity_poly.type
_entity_poly.pdbx_seq_one_letter_code
_entity_poly.pdbx_strand_id
1 'polypeptide(L)'
;CAVVGDIPSLVTHLRDDHKVDMHTGCTFNHRYVKSNPHEVENATRMLTVFNCFGQYFCLHFEAFQLGMAPVYMTFLRFMGDETDAKNYCYSLEVGASGRKLIFEGTPRSTRDSHRKVRDSHDGLII
;
A
#
# COMPACT_ATOMS: atom_id res chain seq x y z
N CYS A 1 4.91 10.27 12.26
CA CYS A 1 5.79 9.68 13.29
C CYS A 1 7.23 9.75 12.80
N ALA A 2 8.21 9.92 13.69
CA ALA A 2 9.65 10.01 13.36
C ALA A 2 10.47 8.83 13.92
N VAL A 3 9.83 7.67 14.13
CA VAL A 3 10.49 6.46 14.63
C VAL A 3 11.56 5.98 13.65
N VAL A 4 12.66 5.45 14.20
CA VAL A 4 13.74 4.80 13.45
C VAL A 4 14.10 3.52 14.20
N GLY A 5 14.38 2.45 13.48
CA GLY A 5 14.72 1.15 14.06
C GLY A 5 14.93 0.10 12.97
N ASP A 6 15.27 -1.11 13.39
CA ASP A 6 15.27 -2.27 12.50
C ASP A 6 13.84 -2.67 12.09
N ILE A 7 13.73 -3.55 11.09
CA ILE A 7 12.43 -3.99 10.56
C ILE A 7 11.52 -4.56 11.67
N PRO A 8 11.98 -5.46 12.56
CA PRO A 8 11.14 -5.97 13.65
C PRO A 8 10.62 -4.88 14.59
N SER A 9 11.45 -3.89 14.92
CA SER A 9 11.04 -2.75 15.76
C SER A 9 10.00 -1.89 15.06
N LEU A 10 10.19 -1.62 13.77
CA LEU A 10 9.24 -0.85 12.97
C LEU A 10 7.90 -1.56 12.82
N VAL A 11 7.89 -2.88 12.58
CA VAL A 11 6.66 -3.69 12.51
C VAL A 11 5.93 -3.66 13.85
N THR A 12 6.66 -3.80 14.96
CA THR A 12 6.11 -3.70 16.32
C THR A 12 5.47 -2.33 16.57
N HIS A 13 6.15 -1.25 16.20
CA HIS A 13 5.62 0.11 16.30
C HIS A 13 4.36 0.32 15.45
N LEU A 14 4.35 -0.18 14.21
CA LEU A 14 3.17 -0.09 13.33
C LEU A 14 1.97 -0.83 13.94
N ARG A 15 2.19 -1.99 14.55
CA ARG A 15 1.14 -2.77 15.22
C ARG A 15 0.64 -2.06 16.48
N ASP A 16 1.53 -1.65 17.36
CA ASP A 16 1.16 -1.28 18.74
C ASP A 16 0.75 0.20 18.83
N ASP A 17 1.50 1.10 18.18
CA ASP A 17 1.25 2.54 18.23
C ASP A 17 0.29 3.01 17.14
N HIS A 18 0.46 2.48 15.92
CA HIS A 18 -0.35 2.87 14.77
C HIS A 18 -1.55 1.95 14.52
N LYS A 19 -1.66 0.82 15.23
CA LYS A 19 -2.76 -0.15 15.10
C LYS A 19 -2.98 -0.59 13.64
N VAL A 20 -1.89 -0.74 12.90
CA VAL A 20 -1.94 -1.24 11.52
C VAL A 20 -2.24 -2.73 11.55
N ASP A 21 -3.17 -3.16 10.70
CA ASP A 21 -3.52 -4.57 10.58
C ASP A 21 -2.31 -5.40 10.10
N MET A 22 -2.14 -6.57 10.70
CA MET A 22 -1.07 -7.52 10.38
C MET A 22 -1.67 -8.75 9.70
N HIS A 23 -1.17 -9.10 8.51
CA HIS A 23 -1.66 -10.24 7.75
C HIS A 23 -0.53 -11.23 7.48
N THR A 24 -0.69 -12.49 7.90
CA THR A 24 0.23 -13.57 7.54
C THR A 24 -0.28 -14.24 6.27
N GLY A 25 0.50 -14.19 5.20
CA GLY A 25 0.13 -14.72 3.88
C GLY A 25 0.43 -13.76 2.73
N CYS A 26 0.38 -14.27 1.50
CA CYS A 26 0.65 -13.50 0.29
C CYS A 26 -0.63 -13.00 -0.43
N THR A 27 -1.80 -13.39 0.04
CA THR A 27 -3.09 -13.05 -0.58
C THR A 27 -4.03 -12.46 0.46
N PHE A 28 -4.58 -11.30 0.15
CA PHE A 28 -5.52 -10.59 1.00
C PHE A 28 -6.64 -10.00 0.15
N ASN A 29 -7.87 -10.13 0.63
CA ASN A 29 -9.03 -9.52 0.00
C ASN A 29 -9.54 -8.41 0.92
N HIS A 30 -9.71 -7.21 0.38
CA HIS A 30 -10.26 -6.07 1.10
C HIS A 30 -11.45 -5.47 0.35
N ARG A 31 -12.49 -5.10 1.09
CA ARG A 31 -13.65 -4.41 0.53
C ARG A 31 -13.71 -2.99 1.09
N TYR A 32 -13.36 -2.03 0.25
CA TYR A 32 -13.51 -0.62 0.56
C TYR A 32 -14.91 -0.15 0.15
N VAL A 33 -15.63 0.52 1.05
CA VAL A 33 -16.98 1.05 0.79
C VAL A 33 -16.98 2.55 1.08
N LYS A 34 -17.38 3.34 0.09
CA LYS A 34 -17.55 4.80 0.19
C LYS A 34 -18.99 5.17 -0.12
N SER A 35 -19.60 5.99 0.74
CA SER A 35 -20.97 6.46 0.55
C SER A 35 -21.11 7.42 -0.63
N ASN A 36 -20.15 8.34 -0.80
CA ASN A 36 -20.01 9.22 -1.97
C ASN A 36 -18.58 9.12 -2.51
N PRO A 37 -18.36 8.53 -3.70
CA PRO A 37 -17.01 8.36 -4.26
C PRO A 37 -16.38 9.67 -4.74
N HIS A 38 -17.17 10.73 -4.96
CA HIS A 38 -16.71 12.04 -5.41
C HIS A 38 -16.26 12.96 -4.25
N GLU A 39 -16.70 12.66 -3.03
CA GLU A 39 -16.22 13.32 -1.81
C GLU A 39 -14.94 12.66 -1.31
N VAL A 40 -13.83 13.11 -1.90
CA VAL A 40 -12.48 12.69 -1.53
C VAL A 40 -11.81 13.79 -0.72
N GLU A 41 -11.71 13.56 0.58
CA GLU A 41 -10.72 14.23 1.42
C GLU A 41 -9.35 13.58 1.23
N ASN A 42 -8.29 14.39 1.23
CA ASN A 42 -6.93 13.87 1.17
C ASN A 42 -6.67 12.93 2.34
N ALA A 43 -6.39 11.67 2.05
CA ALA A 43 -6.14 10.65 3.06
C ALA A 43 -4.96 9.79 2.65
N THR A 44 -4.05 9.54 3.58
CA THR A 44 -2.97 8.56 3.42
C THR A 44 -3.11 7.55 4.56
N ARG A 45 -3.27 6.28 4.22
CA ARG A 45 -3.36 5.19 5.21
C ARG A 45 -2.51 4.01 4.79
N MET A 46 -1.80 3.43 5.75
CA MET A 46 -1.24 2.09 5.61
C MET A 46 -2.33 1.11 6.05
N LEU A 47 -2.89 0.34 5.11
CA LEU A 47 -4.03 -0.52 5.41
C LEU A 47 -3.60 -1.77 6.15
N THR A 48 -2.51 -2.40 5.72
CA THR A 48 -2.10 -3.71 6.23
C THR A 48 -0.61 -3.91 6.00
N VAL A 49 0.07 -4.52 6.96
CA VAL A 49 1.40 -5.08 6.81
C VAL A 49 1.29 -6.59 6.61
N PHE A 50 1.81 -7.07 5.49
CA PHE A 50 1.88 -8.47 5.12
C PHE A 50 3.16 -9.07 5.65
N ASN A 51 3.07 -10.27 6.21
CA ASN A 51 4.19 -11.13 6.53
C ASN A 51 4.11 -12.37 5.63
N CYS A 52 4.98 -12.43 4.64
CA CYS A 52 5.08 -13.55 3.70
C CYS A 52 6.51 -13.71 3.21
N PHE A 53 6.90 -14.94 2.87
CA PHE A 53 8.26 -15.27 2.42
C PHE A 53 9.37 -14.87 3.41
N GLY A 54 9.04 -14.76 4.72
CA GLY A 54 9.96 -14.27 5.74
C GLY A 54 10.24 -12.77 5.67
N GLN A 55 9.46 -12.01 4.92
CA GLN A 55 9.60 -10.59 4.69
C GLN A 55 8.31 -9.83 5.01
N TYR A 56 8.44 -8.50 5.14
CA TYR A 56 7.30 -7.62 5.41
C TYR A 56 6.99 -6.68 4.24
N PHE A 57 5.71 -6.50 3.94
CA PHE A 57 5.25 -5.61 2.88
C PHE A 57 4.11 -4.72 3.39
N CYS A 58 4.13 -3.43 3.07
CA CYS A 58 3.12 -2.46 3.50
C CYS A 58 2.19 -2.10 2.34
N LEU A 59 0.90 -2.43 2.47
CA LEU A 59 -0.13 -1.96 1.56
C LEU A 59 -0.54 -0.54 1.92
N HIS A 60 -0.38 0.37 0.97
CA HIS A 60 -0.75 1.77 1.11
C HIS A 60 -2.01 2.04 0.32
N PHE A 61 -2.86 2.88 0.89
CA PHE A 61 -4.03 3.45 0.26
C PHE A 61 -3.98 4.97 0.43
N GLU A 62 -4.06 5.67 -0.69
CA GLU A 62 -4.10 7.12 -0.72
C GLU A 62 -5.33 7.59 -1.49
N ALA A 63 -5.95 8.67 -1.02
CA ALA A 63 -7.00 9.37 -1.74
C ALA A 63 -6.54 10.83 -1.89
N PHE A 64 -6.53 11.34 -3.12
CA PHE A 64 -6.04 12.69 -3.42
C PHE A 64 -6.65 13.24 -4.71
N GLN A 65 -6.39 14.51 -5.02
CA GLN A 65 -6.78 15.15 -6.27
C GLN A 65 -5.66 15.04 -7.31
N LEU A 66 -5.95 14.44 -8.45
CA LEU A 66 -5.08 14.47 -9.63
C LEU A 66 -5.66 15.50 -10.62
N GLY A 67 -5.12 16.71 -10.60
CA GLY A 67 -5.71 17.85 -11.28
C GLY A 67 -7.06 18.23 -10.64
N MET A 68 -8.15 18.05 -11.39
CA MET A 68 -9.52 18.26 -10.89
C MET A 68 -10.26 16.95 -10.56
N ALA A 69 -9.61 15.80 -10.74
CA ALA A 69 -10.22 14.50 -10.54
C ALA A 69 -9.86 13.92 -9.16
N PRO A 70 -10.84 13.53 -8.34
CA PRO A 70 -10.57 12.73 -7.16
C PRO A 70 -10.13 11.34 -7.60
N VAL A 71 -9.02 10.85 -7.04
CA VAL A 71 -8.50 9.51 -7.33
C VAL A 71 -8.20 8.75 -6.05
N TYR A 72 -8.29 7.42 -6.15
CA TYR A 72 -7.81 6.50 -5.13
C TYR A 72 -6.61 5.74 -5.69
N MET A 73 -5.53 5.71 -4.93
CA MET A 73 -4.31 5.01 -5.30
C MET A 73 -3.99 3.94 -4.27
N THR A 74 -3.65 2.74 -4.75
CA THR A 74 -3.18 1.63 -3.91
C THR A 74 -1.86 1.09 -4.46
N PHE A 75 -0.90 0.84 -3.57
CA PHE A 75 0.40 0.27 -3.94
C PHE A 75 1.01 -0.51 -2.78
N LEU A 76 1.87 -1.47 -3.09
CA LEU A 76 2.58 -2.28 -2.11
C LEU A 76 4.03 -1.80 -2.00
N ARG A 77 4.54 -1.69 -0.78
CA ARG A 77 5.95 -1.37 -0.52
C ARG A 77 6.64 -2.49 0.26
N PHE A 78 7.88 -2.81 -0.09
CA PHE A 78 8.71 -3.80 0.58
C PHE A 78 9.47 -3.17 1.76
N MET A 79 9.37 -3.76 2.95
CA MET A 79 10.14 -3.32 4.12
C MET A 79 11.57 -3.87 4.07
N GLY A 80 12.42 -3.21 3.28
CA GLY A 80 13.81 -3.57 3.10
C GLY A 80 14.43 -2.75 1.96
N ASP A 81 15.47 -3.27 1.32
CA ASP A 81 16.27 -2.52 0.35
C ASP A 81 15.72 -2.65 -1.07
N GLU A 82 16.02 -1.68 -1.93
CA GLU A 82 15.53 -1.68 -3.33
C GLU A 82 16.04 -2.89 -4.11
N THR A 83 17.28 -3.32 -3.87
CA THR A 83 17.88 -4.49 -4.53
C THR A 83 17.09 -5.76 -4.21
N ASP A 84 16.71 -5.95 -2.95
CA ASP A 84 15.96 -7.12 -2.51
C ASP A 84 14.50 -7.06 -2.98
N ALA A 85 13.93 -5.86 -3.05
CA ALA A 85 12.55 -5.65 -3.52
C ALA A 85 12.33 -6.19 -4.94
N LYS A 86 13.37 -6.16 -5.80
CA LYS A 86 13.34 -6.68 -7.18
C LYS A 86 13.14 -8.18 -7.27
N ASN A 87 13.30 -8.92 -6.18
CA ASN A 87 13.02 -10.35 -6.11
C ASN A 87 11.52 -10.67 -5.95
N TYR A 88 10.67 -9.65 -5.83
CA TYR A 88 9.24 -9.80 -5.58
C TYR A 88 8.40 -9.10 -6.65
N CYS A 89 7.20 -9.66 -6.88
CA CYS A 89 6.15 -9.06 -7.68
C CYS A 89 4.85 -9.12 -6.87
N TYR A 90 3.97 -8.14 -7.07
CA TYR A 90 2.64 -8.10 -6.49
C TYR A 90 1.58 -7.81 -7.54
N SER A 91 0.35 -8.20 -7.25
CA SER A 91 -0.82 -7.97 -8.09
C SER A 91 -1.91 -7.33 -7.24
N LEU A 92 -2.49 -6.22 -7.71
CA LEU A 92 -3.65 -5.56 -7.13
C LEU A 92 -4.83 -5.71 -8.08
N GLU A 93 -5.92 -6.30 -7.60
CA GLU A 93 -7.13 -6.51 -8.39
C GLU A 93 -8.29 -5.70 -7.80
N VAL A 94 -8.98 -4.94 -8.66
CA VAL A 94 -10.26 -4.30 -8.36
C VAL A 94 -11.29 -4.86 -9.32
N GLY A 95 -12.37 -5.44 -8.79
CA GLY A 95 -13.38 -6.12 -9.60
C GLY A 95 -14.82 -5.80 -9.17
N ALA A 96 -15.72 -5.75 -10.15
CA ALA A 96 -17.16 -5.62 -9.96
C ALA A 96 -17.92 -6.18 -11.18
N SER A 97 -19.06 -6.85 -10.94
CA SER A 97 -19.99 -7.28 -11.99
C SER A 97 -19.35 -8.04 -13.17
N GLY A 98 -18.45 -8.99 -12.87
CA GLY A 98 -17.76 -9.80 -13.89
C GLY A 98 -16.64 -9.06 -14.65
N ARG A 99 -16.34 -7.80 -14.29
CA ARG A 99 -15.20 -7.05 -14.80
C ARG A 99 -14.13 -6.93 -13.72
N LYS A 100 -12.87 -6.86 -14.14
CA LYS A 100 -11.74 -6.59 -13.25
C LYS A 100 -10.68 -5.75 -13.92
N LEU A 101 -9.97 -4.98 -13.10
CA LEU A 101 -8.76 -4.27 -13.43
C LEU A 101 -7.65 -4.81 -12.54
N ILE A 102 -6.52 -5.16 -13.16
CA ILE A 102 -5.34 -5.70 -12.47
C ILE A 102 -4.16 -4.75 -12.70
N PHE A 103 -3.44 -4.44 -11.64
CA PHE A 103 -2.15 -3.76 -11.68
C PHE A 103 -1.08 -4.70 -11.11
N GLU A 104 0.02 -4.89 -11.83
CA GLU A 104 1.13 -5.74 -11.40
C GLU A 104 2.44 -4.98 -11.44
N GLY A 105 3.34 -5.28 -10.51
CA GLY A 105 4.64 -4.62 -10.47
C GLY A 105 5.54 -5.11 -9.36
N THR A 106 6.75 -4.56 -9.32
CA THR A 106 7.72 -4.77 -8.24
C THR A 106 7.41 -3.79 -7.10
N PRO A 107 7.35 -4.25 -5.83
CA PRO A 107 7.08 -3.35 -4.72
C PRO A 107 8.25 -2.37 -4.54
N ARG A 108 7.94 -1.09 -4.26
CA ARG A 108 8.97 -0.09 -3.94
C ARG A 108 9.49 -0.30 -2.52
N SER A 109 10.76 -0.02 -2.26
CA SER A 109 11.32 -0.06 -0.90
C SER A 109 10.65 0.99 0.02
N THR A 110 10.44 0.67 1.30
CA THR A 110 10.00 1.64 2.31
C THR A 110 11.07 2.67 2.69
N ARG A 111 12.33 2.47 2.28
CA ARG A 111 13.39 3.48 2.39
C ARG A 111 13.12 4.69 1.49
N ASP A 112 12.32 4.52 0.44
CA ASP A 112 11.73 5.62 -0.32
C ASP A 112 10.44 6.11 0.35
N SER A 113 10.19 7.42 0.28
CA SER A 113 8.93 8.00 0.77
C SER A 113 7.74 7.53 -0.08
N HIS A 114 6.61 7.24 0.58
CA HIS A 114 5.35 6.94 -0.10
C HIS A 114 4.94 8.07 -1.07
N ARG A 115 5.31 9.32 -0.78
CA ARG A 115 5.06 10.47 -1.67
C ARG A 115 5.74 10.33 -3.02
N LYS A 116 6.95 9.76 -3.08
CA LYS A 116 7.64 9.53 -4.36
C LYS A 116 6.83 8.58 -5.24
N VAL A 117 6.28 7.52 -4.65
CA VAL A 117 5.44 6.53 -5.35
C VAL A 117 4.17 7.19 -5.88
N ARG A 118 3.51 8.00 -5.04
CA ARG A 118 2.34 8.79 -5.41
C ARG A 118 2.63 9.77 -6.55
N ASP A 119 3.66 10.59 -6.40
CA ASP A 119 3.98 11.67 -7.33
C ASP A 119 4.45 11.13 -8.70
N SER A 120 5.00 9.91 -8.74
CA SER A 120 5.32 9.19 -9.98
C SER A 120 4.16 8.35 -10.53
N HIS A 121 3.00 8.33 -9.87
CA HIS A 121 1.84 7.51 -10.22
C HIS A 121 2.17 6.01 -10.35
N ASP A 122 3.12 5.52 -9.53
CA ASP A 122 3.63 4.14 -9.58
C ASP A 122 2.79 3.21 -8.69
N GLY A 123 1.53 3.00 -9.09
CA GLY A 123 0.57 2.19 -8.36
C GLY A 123 -0.78 2.13 -9.06
N LEU A 124 -1.69 1.33 -8.50
CA LEU A 124 -3.05 1.21 -9.02
C LEU A 124 -3.84 2.49 -8.70
N ILE A 125 -4.23 3.26 -9.72
CA ILE A 125 -5.07 4.45 -9.59
C ILE A 125 -6.45 4.18 -10.21
N ILE A 126 -7.51 4.52 -9.48
CA ILE A 126 -8.92 4.47 -9.92
C ILE A 126 -9.65 5.79 -9.63
#